data_AF-A0A4Z0B8M6-F1
#
_entry.id   AF-A0A4Z0B8M6-F1
#
_cell.length_a   1.000
_cell.length_b   1.000
_cell.length_c   1.000
_cell.angle_alpha   90.00
_cell.angle_beta   90.00
_cell.angle_gamma   90.00
#
_symmetry.space_group_name_H-M   'P 1'
#
loop_
_entity.id
_entity.type
_entity.pdbx_description
1 polymer ?
#
loop_
_entity_poly.entity_id
_entity_poly.type
_entity_poly.pdbx_seq_one_letter_code
_entity_poly.pdbx_strand_id
1 'polypeptide(L)'
;MSTLSSLTKRTSFSNTLPKTIQGIKKRAKKICLPGQKHAEALDIVAREIGYRDYRQAQQALASNEGSLEANQTGHSVFLCAYWRDTDTTPRSAGCETLKVYLPRPMNDFVSKHQATYARNLEGFRQEAPDHLEMISNTSSQARAWELLVRAALSLQFMEVSGLRPATSQKQLQALEQLEGFPSKDHVSLWIDPTSGMWVALDEPYGHVNNEPVMEARTAWITHNTLHLTKPAWAGLYYPNHAVPHLVSPSEHLLRKTTVALEGLSPIAVVPSEEQPWGGTSEPYSSQFISPERLASGIARRARPGTTYGFSIGAVEYHREAGYPSLWRPETPLSQADHRKVGAELQCLMISPMPFKAYQKIRTWCSTLENWMYSEYRDGDRNQDFDNAYYGGKPSVYPTEPEQLSALKRIRTIVINGYVECKPRRDLLKGLDIATAIIEGQAT
;
A
#
# COMPACT_ATOMS: atom_id res chain seq x y z
N MET A 1 41.35 -45.14 -41.52
CA MET A 1 40.01 -45.76 -41.70
C MET A 1 39.74 -46.65 -40.50
N SER A 2 38.54 -46.51 -39.89
CA SER A 2 37.93 -47.36 -38.84
C SER A 2 38.69 -47.44 -37.50
N THR A 3 38.09 -47.32 -36.30
CA THR A 3 36.72 -47.60 -35.82
C THR A 3 36.44 -46.91 -34.47
N LEU A 4 35.17 -46.51 -34.23
CA LEU A 4 34.32 -46.59 -33.01
C LEU A 4 34.97 -46.54 -31.60
N SER A 5 34.41 -45.99 -30.52
CA SER A 5 33.05 -45.60 -30.11
C SER A 5 33.15 -45.14 -28.64
N SER A 6 32.48 -44.05 -28.25
CA SER A 6 31.66 -44.05 -27.03
C SER A 6 30.82 -42.77 -26.94
N LEU A 7 29.56 -42.90 -27.36
CA LEU A 7 28.48 -42.02 -26.95
C LEU A 7 28.33 -42.07 -25.43
N THR A 8 28.61 -40.96 -24.74
CA THR A 8 28.07 -40.74 -23.39
C THR A 8 26.74 -40.01 -23.55
N LYS A 9 25.66 -40.75 -23.29
CA LYS A 9 24.27 -40.29 -23.20
C LYS A 9 24.20 -38.92 -22.50
N ARG A 10 23.72 -37.89 -23.22
CA ARG A 10 23.13 -36.71 -22.60
C ARG A 10 21.86 -37.16 -21.88
N THR A 11 21.96 -37.34 -20.57
CA THR A 11 20.81 -37.58 -19.70
C THR A 11 19.88 -36.37 -19.80
N SER A 12 18.66 -36.58 -20.27
CA SER A 12 17.60 -35.57 -20.25
C SER A 12 17.27 -35.24 -18.78
N PHE A 13 17.39 -33.97 -18.42
CA PHE A 13 17.07 -33.51 -17.07
C PHE A 13 15.57 -33.19 -16.98
N SER A 14 14.88 -33.82 -16.04
CA SER A 14 13.55 -33.36 -15.62
C SER A 14 13.69 -31.97 -15.01
N ASN A 15 13.05 -30.96 -15.61
CA ASN A 15 13.06 -29.54 -15.22
C ASN A 15 12.34 -29.22 -13.90
N THR A 16 12.27 -30.17 -12.96
CA THR A 16 11.69 -29.95 -11.63
C THR A 16 12.76 -29.42 -10.68
N LEU A 17 12.59 -28.16 -10.27
CA LEU A 17 13.44 -27.50 -9.28
C LEU A 17 13.23 -28.13 -7.89
N PRO A 18 14.30 -28.42 -7.12
CA PRO A 18 14.19 -29.02 -5.79
C PRO A 18 13.56 -28.05 -4.78
N LYS A 19 12.59 -28.54 -3.99
CA LYS A 19 11.88 -27.76 -2.95
C LYS A 19 12.34 -28.05 -1.51
N THR A 20 13.36 -28.90 -1.32
CA THR A 20 13.86 -29.31 0.00
C THR A 20 15.38 -29.24 0.08
N ILE A 21 15.94 -29.11 1.28
CA ILE A 21 17.40 -29.08 1.49
C ILE A 21 18.07 -30.37 1.03
N GLN A 22 17.45 -31.52 1.27
CA GLN A 22 17.95 -32.78 0.73
C GLN A 22 17.92 -32.81 -0.80
N GLY A 23 16.91 -32.19 -1.43
CA GLY A 23 16.83 -32.03 -2.88
C GLY A 23 17.98 -31.19 -3.45
N ILE A 24 18.30 -30.07 -2.80
CA ILE A 24 19.43 -29.20 -3.17
C ILE A 24 20.75 -29.96 -3.05
N LYS A 25 21.01 -30.65 -1.93
CA LYS A 25 22.21 -31.47 -1.73
C LYS A 25 22.36 -32.58 -2.78
N LYS A 26 21.26 -33.29 -3.09
CA LYS A 26 21.27 -34.36 -4.11
C LYS A 26 21.57 -33.83 -5.51
N ARG A 27 21.05 -32.64 -5.85
CA ARG A 27 21.31 -32.00 -7.15
C ARG A 27 22.73 -31.43 -7.22
N ALA A 28 23.22 -30.78 -6.17
CA ALA A 28 24.59 -30.28 -6.07
C ALA A 28 25.62 -31.39 -6.28
N LYS A 29 25.42 -32.55 -5.64
CA LYS A 29 26.28 -33.73 -5.82
C LYS A 29 26.30 -34.26 -7.28
N LYS A 30 25.23 -34.04 -8.04
CA LYS A 30 25.12 -34.48 -9.44
C LYS A 30 25.71 -33.49 -10.44
N ILE A 31 25.75 -32.19 -10.12
CA ILE A 31 26.30 -31.15 -10.99
C ILE A 31 27.75 -30.76 -10.67
N CYS A 32 28.28 -31.22 -9.52
CA CYS A 32 29.64 -30.94 -9.09
C CYS A 32 30.66 -31.50 -10.09
N LEU A 33 31.47 -30.63 -10.68
CA LEU A 33 32.53 -31.00 -11.61
C LEU A 33 33.78 -31.51 -10.87
N PRO A 34 34.63 -32.35 -11.51
CA PRO A 34 35.90 -32.77 -10.92
C PRO A 34 36.80 -31.54 -10.63
N GLY A 35 37.19 -31.37 -9.36
CA GLY A 35 38.01 -30.24 -8.90
C GLY A 35 37.22 -29.04 -8.35
N GLN A 36 35.90 -29.01 -8.49
CA GLN A 36 35.04 -27.97 -7.94
C GLN A 36 34.75 -28.22 -6.46
N LYS A 37 34.73 -27.16 -5.63
CA LYS A 37 34.31 -27.28 -4.23
C LYS A 37 32.80 -27.55 -4.16
N HIS A 38 32.41 -28.56 -3.38
CA HIS A 38 30.99 -28.93 -3.20
C HIS A 38 30.12 -27.76 -2.70
N ALA A 39 30.68 -26.82 -1.93
CA ALA A 39 30.00 -25.60 -1.49
C ALA A 39 29.55 -24.72 -2.67
N GLU A 40 30.37 -24.57 -3.71
CA GLU A 40 30.03 -23.79 -4.90
C GLU A 40 28.91 -24.45 -5.70
N ALA A 41 28.91 -25.78 -5.79
CA ALA A 41 27.82 -26.53 -6.41
C ALA A 41 26.49 -26.38 -5.66
N LEU A 42 26.52 -26.26 -4.33
CA LEU A 42 25.33 -25.97 -3.52
C LEU A 42 24.80 -24.56 -3.78
N ASP A 43 25.68 -23.56 -3.88
CA ASP A 43 25.29 -22.18 -4.18
C ASP A 43 24.73 -22.02 -5.59
N ILE A 44 25.28 -22.73 -6.58
CA ILE A 44 24.76 -22.74 -7.96
C ILE A 44 23.33 -23.27 -7.96
N VAL A 45 23.06 -24.41 -7.30
CA VAL A 45 21.69 -24.95 -7.23
C VAL A 45 20.76 -24.02 -6.46
N ALA A 46 21.24 -23.38 -5.38
CA ALA A 46 20.46 -22.41 -4.62
C ALA A 46 20.08 -21.17 -5.46
N ARG A 47 20.99 -20.68 -6.31
CA ARG A 47 20.73 -19.59 -7.25
C ARG A 47 19.78 -19.97 -8.38
N GLU A 48 19.88 -21.21 -8.89
CA GLU A 48 18.94 -21.72 -9.90
C GLU A 48 17.49 -21.77 -9.40
N ILE A 49 17.28 -21.92 -8.09
CA ILE A 49 15.94 -21.93 -7.46
C ILE A 49 15.54 -20.57 -6.87
N GLY A 50 16.37 -19.53 -7.05
CA GLY A 50 16.05 -18.15 -6.70
C GLY A 50 16.59 -17.65 -5.35
N TYR A 51 17.40 -18.42 -4.63
CA TYR A 51 18.10 -17.98 -3.42
C TYR A 51 19.48 -17.39 -3.76
N ARG A 52 19.99 -16.47 -2.95
CA ARG A 52 21.31 -15.84 -3.09
C ARG A 52 22.44 -16.88 -2.99
N ASP A 53 22.32 -17.79 -2.03
CA ASP A 53 23.29 -18.85 -1.72
C ASP A 53 22.62 -20.01 -0.95
N TYR A 54 23.38 -21.08 -0.72
CA TYR A 54 22.90 -22.27 -0.02
C TYR A 54 22.56 -22.00 1.45
N ARG A 55 23.20 -21.00 2.09
CA ARG A 55 22.91 -20.64 3.49
C ARG A 55 21.53 -20.01 3.61
N GLN A 56 21.16 -19.12 2.70
CA GLN A 56 19.82 -18.54 2.63
C GLN A 56 18.75 -19.61 2.35
N ALA A 57 19.02 -20.52 1.40
CA ALA A 57 18.13 -21.65 1.14
C ALA A 57 17.95 -22.52 2.40
N GLN A 58 19.03 -22.77 3.14
CA GLN A 58 19.01 -23.52 4.41
C GLN A 58 18.19 -22.84 5.49
N GLN A 59 18.30 -21.53 5.65
CA GLN A 59 17.51 -20.77 6.61
C GLN A 59 16.02 -20.74 6.21
N ALA A 60 15.71 -20.43 4.95
CA ALA A 60 14.33 -20.37 4.45
C ALA A 60 13.59 -21.71 4.59
N LEU A 61 14.27 -22.83 4.29
CA LEU A 61 13.68 -24.16 4.33
C LEU A 61 13.72 -24.80 5.74
N ALA A 62 14.72 -24.48 6.58
CA ALA A 62 14.74 -24.94 7.98
C ALA A 62 13.68 -24.23 8.83
N SER A 63 13.36 -22.96 8.54
CA SER A 63 12.24 -22.26 9.17
C SER A 63 10.89 -22.91 8.87
N ASN A 64 10.76 -23.62 7.74
CA ASN A 64 9.57 -24.37 7.36
C ASN A 64 9.49 -25.77 7.98
N GLU A 65 10.62 -26.44 8.25
CA GLU A 65 10.62 -27.82 8.80
C GLU A 65 10.84 -27.90 10.32
N GLY A 66 11.47 -26.90 10.95
CA GLY A 66 11.93 -26.96 12.35
C GLY A 66 11.13 -26.15 13.38
N SER A 67 10.06 -25.47 12.99
CA SER A 67 9.32 -24.52 13.86
C SER A 67 7.97 -25.05 14.36
N LEU A 68 7.77 -26.37 14.41
CA LEU A 68 6.47 -26.94 14.79
C LEU A 68 6.25 -27.17 16.30
N GLU A 69 7.26 -27.18 17.18
CA GLU A 69 7.03 -27.78 18.52
C GLU A 69 7.63 -27.10 19.76
N ALA A 70 8.13 -25.86 19.70
CA ALA A 70 8.51 -25.16 20.94
C ALA A 70 8.25 -23.65 20.87
N ASN A 71 7.27 -23.17 21.65
CA ASN A 71 6.97 -21.76 22.01
C ASN A 71 6.03 -20.92 21.13
N GLN A 72 5.04 -21.47 20.42
CA GLN A 72 4.05 -20.65 19.71
C GLN A 72 2.70 -20.60 20.44
N THR A 73 2.59 -19.75 21.46
CA THR A 73 1.29 -19.40 22.09
C THR A 73 0.60 -18.21 21.39
N GLY A 74 0.88 -17.98 20.10
CA GLY A 74 0.40 -16.82 19.36
C GLY A 74 -0.12 -17.14 17.96
N HIS A 75 -0.99 -16.28 17.45
CA HIS A 75 -1.55 -16.34 16.12
C HIS A 75 -0.56 -15.78 15.11
N SER A 76 -0.22 -16.57 14.08
CA SER A 76 0.67 -16.12 13.03
C SER A 76 0.00 -15.09 12.12
N VAL A 77 0.69 -13.99 11.87
CA VAL A 77 0.35 -13.00 10.84
C VAL A 77 1.51 -12.89 9.85
N PHE A 78 1.17 -12.83 8.58
CA PHE A 78 2.10 -12.72 7.46
C PHE A 78 1.98 -11.34 6.83
N LEU A 79 3.12 -10.69 6.66
CA LEU A 79 3.25 -9.42 5.98
C LEU A 79 4.10 -9.64 4.74
N CYS A 80 3.61 -9.32 3.54
CA CYS A 80 4.43 -9.42 2.33
C CYS A 80 4.54 -8.09 1.57
N ALA A 81 5.71 -7.87 0.96
CA ALA A 81 6.00 -6.69 0.17
C ALA A 81 6.82 -7.08 -1.06
N TYR A 82 6.33 -6.65 -2.23
CA TYR A 82 7.05 -6.81 -3.48
C TYR A 82 7.94 -5.61 -3.72
N TRP A 83 9.10 -5.82 -4.32
CA TRP A 83 10.05 -4.76 -4.59
C TRP A 83 10.63 -4.88 -6.00
N ARG A 84 10.95 -3.73 -6.58
CA ARG A 84 11.65 -3.64 -7.86
C ARG A 84 12.61 -2.47 -7.80
N ASP A 85 13.89 -2.79 -7.89
CA ASP A 85 14.97 -1.84 -7.99
C ASP A 85 15.27 -1.60 -9.47
N THR A 86 14.95 -0.39 -9.93
CA THR A 86 15.15 0.04 -11.31
C THR A 86 16.52 0.65 -11.57
N ASP A 87 17.26 0.95 -10.50
CA ASP A 87 18.54 1.67 -10.54
C ASP A 87 19.71 0.71 -10.68
N THR A 88 19.51 -0.55 -10.28
CA THR A 88 20.45 -1.65 -10.52
C THR A 88 20.47 -2.12 -11.98
N THR A 89 21.65 -2.52 -12.46
CA THR A 89 21.84 -3.17 -13.77
C THR A 89 22.59 -4.50 -13.57
N PRO A 90 21.96 -5.66 -13.85
CA PRO A 90 20.56 -5.83 -14.25
C PRO A 90 19.58 -5.41 -13.15
N ARG A 91 18.37 -4.99 -13.55
CA ARG A 91 17.30 -4.65 -12.61
C ARG A 91 17.01 -5.84 -11.71
N SER A 92 16.85 -5.58 -10.42
CA SER A 92 16.54 -6.59 -9.42
C SER A 92 15.11 -6.44 -8.89
N ALA A 93 14.49 -7.57 -8.54
CA ALA A 93 13.12 -7.59 -8.03
C ALA A 93 12.89 -8.84 -7.19
N GLY A 94 12.00 -8.74 -6.21
CA GLY A 94 11.69 -9.83 -5.30
C GLY A 94 10.39 -9.63 -4.55
N CYS A 95 10.10 -10.58 -3.66
CA CYS A 95 9.02 -10.54 -2.70
C CYS A 95 9.57 -10.93 -1.34
N GLU A 96 9.39 -10.07 -0.35
CA GLU A 96 9.76 -10.33 1.04
C GLU A 96 8.51 -10.69 1.81
N THR A 97 8.58 -11.73 2.65
CA THR A 97 7.50 -12.10 3.57
C THR A 97 8.04 -12.20 4.99
N LEU A 98 7.41 -11.49 5.92
CA LEU A 98 7.69 -11.51 7.34
C LEU A 98 6.55 -12.21 8.08
N LYS A 99 6.88 -13.26 8.83
CA LYS A 99 5.94 -13.94 9.74
C LYS A 99 6.15 -13.38 11.15
N VAL A 100 5.09 -12.91 11.78
CA VAL A 100 5.09 -12.48 13.18
C VAL A 100 4.00 -13.21 13.97
N TYR A 101 4.09 -13.18 15.30
CA TYR A 101 3.11 -13.79 16.19
C TYR A 101 2.45 -12.72 17.05
N LEU A 102 1.12 -12.73 17.09
CA LEU A 102 0.32 -11.86 17.93
C LEU A 102 -0.45 -12.68 18.97
N PRO A 103 -0.71 -12.14 20.17
CA PRO A 103 -1.52 -12.81 21.19
C PRO A 103 -2.92 -13.23 20.75
N ARG A 104 -3.54 -12.50 19.81
CA ARG A 104 -4.89 -12.77 19.29
C ARG A 104 -4.93 -12.65 17.76
N PRO A 105 -5.95 -13.22 17.09
CA PRO A 105 -6.16 -13.04 15.67
C PRO A 105 -6.21 -11.56 15.27
N MET A 106 -5.58 -11.21 14.14
CA MET A 106 -5.51 -9.81 13.66
C MET A 106 -6.89 -9.14 13.59
N ASN A 107 -7.90 -9.87 13.09
CA ASN A 107 -9.25 -9.36 12.90
C ASN A 107 -10.03 -9.09 14.21
N ASP A 108 -9.53 -9.54 15.36
CA ASP A 108 -10.19 -9.31 16.66
C ASP A 108 -9.96 -7.88 17.16
N PHE A 109 -8.84 -7.25 16.78
CA PHE A 109 -8.49 -5.90 17.22
C PHE A 109 -8.44 -4.87 16.09
N VAL A 110 -8.17 -5.28 14.84
CA VAL A 110 -8.17 -4.39 13.67
C VAL A 110 -8.98 -4.99 12.52
N SER A 111 -10.02 -4.28 12.08
CA SER A 111 -10.77 -4.66 10.88
C SER A 111 -10.00 -4.34 9.60
N LYS A 112 -10.37 -5.00 8.50
CA LYS A 112 -9.84 -4.70 7.15
C LYS A 112 -9.88 -3.20 6.80
N HIS A 113 -10.99 -2.54 7.12
CA HIS A 113 -11.17 -1.12 6.85
C HIS A 113 -10.29 -0.26 7.77
N GLN A 114 -10.15 -0.61 9.04
CA GLN A 114 -9.28 0.12 9.96
C GLN A 114 -7.81 0.02 9.59
N ALA A 115 -7.36 -1.15 9.13
CA ALA A 115 -5.97 -1.35 8.73
C ALA A 115 -5.49 -0.31 7.70
N THR A 116 -6.34 0.11 6.75
CA THR A 116 -5.97 1.10 5.73
C THR A 116 -5.80 2.53 6.26
N TYR A 117 -6.20 2.80 7.50
CA TYR A 117 -6.05 4.10 8.18
C TYR A 117 -4.97 4.07 9.27
N ALA A 118 -4.45 2.89 9.60
CA ALA A 118 -3.42 2.78 10.64
C ALA A 118 -2.06 3.21 10.08
N ARG A 119 -1.30 3.91 10.92
CA ARG A 119 0.09 4.29 10.65
C ARG A 119 0.88 3.09 10.15
N ASN A 120 1.60 3.25 9.03
CA ASN A 120 2.42 2.21 8.39
C ASN A 120 1.65 1.01 7.81
N LEU A 121 0.31 1.00 7.85
CA LEU A 121 -0.53 -0.02 7.21
C LEU A 121 -1.35 0.56 6.05
N GLU A 122 -1.26 1.86 5.77
CA GLU A 122 -2.05 2.54 4.73
C GLU A 122 -1.77 1.97 3.33
N GLY A 123 -0.54 1.53 3.11
CA GLY A 123 -0.09 0.89 1.88
C GLY A 123 -0.36 -0.62 1.81
N PHE A 124 -1.07 -1.20 2.78
CA PHE A 124 -1.34 -2.64 2.83
C PHE A 124 -2.81 -2.94 2.58
N ARG A 125 -3.06 -4.10 1.96
CA ARG A 125 -4.38 -4.70 1.85
C ARG A 125 -4.41 -6.03 2.57
N GLN A 126 -5.53 -6.32 3.20
CA GLN A 126 -5.77 -7.65 3.74
C GLN A 126 -6.13 -8.63 2.62
N GLU A 127 -5.20 -9.53 2.32
CA GLU A 127 -5.37 -10.61 1.34
C GLU A 127 -6.15 -11.76 1.98
N ALA A 128 -5.78 -12.17 3.19
CA ALA A 128 -6.47 -13.20 3.99
C ALA A 128 -6.55 -12.77 5.47
N PRO A 129 -7.34 -13.47 6.32
CA PRO A 129 -7.47 -13.14 7.75
C PRO A 129 -6.14 -13.01 8.52
N ASP A 130 -5.12 -13.74 8.10
CA ASP A 130 -3.76 -13.76 8.67
C ASP A 130 -2.72 -13.06 7.78
N HIS A 131 -3.11 -12.38 6.69
CA HIS A 131 -2.18 -11.94 5.65
C HIS A 131 -2.45 -10.51 5.18
N LEU A 132 -1.47 -9.63 5.42
CA LEU A 132 -1.38 -8.30 4.83
C LEU A 132 -0.36 -8.27 3.70
N GLU A 133 -0.78 -7.79 2.55
CA GLU A 133 0.07 -7.61 1.37
C GLU A 133 0.20 -6.13 1.06
N MET A 134 1.43 -5.65 0.86
CA MET A 134 1.67 -4.29 0.40
C MET A 134 1.12 -4.12 -1.01
N ILE A 135 0.34 -3.05 -1.22
CA ILE A 135 -0.37 -2.77 -2.46
C ILE A 135 0.64 -2.52 -3.57
N SER A 136 1.46 -1.47 -3.47
CA SER A 136 2.45 -1.10 -4.48
C SER A 136 3.75 -1.89 -4.35
N ASN A 137 4.64 -1.74 -5.34
CA ASN A 137 6.02 -2.21 -5.20
C ASN A 137 6.86 -1.17 -4.45
N THR A 138 7.79 -1.63 -3.62
CA THR A 138 8.84 -0.77 -3.06
C THR A 138 9.99 -0.61 -4.06
N SER A 139 10.78 0.45 -3.87
CA SER A 139 11.94 0.77 -4.72
C SER A 139 13.15 -0.13 -4.50
N SER A 140 13.22 -0.86 -3.38
CA SER A 140 14.34 -1.75 -3.07
C SER A 140 13.97 -2.82 -2.03
N GLN A 141 14.80 -3.85 -1.92
CA GLN A 141 14.68 -4.89 -0.90
C GLN A 141 14.75 -4.33 0.52
N ALA A 142 15.72 -3.44 0.78
CA ALA A 142 15.87 -2.81 2.09
C ALA A 142 14.62 -2.02 2.49
N ARG A 143 14.02 -1.30 1.53
CA ARG A 143 12.78 -0.57 1.77
C ARG A 143 11.60 -1.51 2.05
N ALA A 144 11.54 -2.67 1.39
CA ALA A 144 10.54 -3.69 1.70
C ALA A 144 10.68 -4.20 3.14
N TRP A 145 11.89 -4.53 3.58
CA TRP A 145 12.15 -4.95 4.96
C TRP A 145 11.73 -3.89 5.98
N GLU A 146 12.11 -2.64 5.76
CA GLU A 146 11.76 -1.52 6.64
C GLU A 146 10.24 -1.36 6.78
N LEU A 147 9.51 -1.40 5.67
CA LEU A 147 8.05 -1.25 5.68
C LEU A 147 7.35 -2.45 6.33
N LEU A 148 7.85 -3.67 6.12
CA LEU A 148 7.31 -4.87 6.77
C LEU A 148 7.50 -4.83 8.29
N VAL A 149 8.68 -4.38 8.76
CA VAL A 149 8.95 -4.22 10.19
C VAL A 149 8.06 -3.13 10.78
N ARG A 150 7.94 -1.97 10.14
CA ARG A 150 7.04 -0.89 10.60
C ARG A 150 5.57 -1.33 10.66
N ALA A 151 5.11 -2.10 9.68
CA ALA A 151 3.78 -2.70 9.68
C ALA A 151 3.59 -3.66 10.86
N ALA A 152 4.58 -4.52 11.14
CA ALA A 152 4.56 -5.41 12.31
C ALA A 152 4.48 -4.61 13.62
N LEU A 153 5.34 -3.60 13.81
CA LEU A 153 5.32 -2.76 15.02
C LEU A 153 3.97 -2.05 15.20
N SER A 154 3.31 -1.68 14.11
CA SER A 154 1.99 -1.03 14.15
C SER A 154 0.88 -2.00 14.57
N LEU A 155 0.94 -3.27 14.12
CA LEU A 155 0.06 -4.32 14.62
C LEU A 155 0.30 -4.59 16.12
N GLN A 156 1.56 -4.65 16.54
CA GLN A 156 1.93 -4.83 17.94
C GLN A 156 1.43 -3.67 18.82
N PHE A 157 1.57 -2.43 18.35
CA PHE A 157 1.06 -1.24 19.04
C PHE A 157 -0.45 -1.33 19.26
N MET A 158 -1.23 -1.66 18.22
CA MET A 158 -2.69 -1.79 18.35
C MET A 158 -3.07 -2.90 19.34
N GLU A 159 -2.39 -4.04 19.29
CA GLU A 159 -2.69 -5.17 20.16
C GLU A 159 -2.34 -4.91 21.63
N VAL A 160 -1.22 -4.24 21.89
CA VAL A 160 -0.76 -3.95 23.28
C VAL A 160 -1.50 -2.77 23.89
N SER A 161 -1.77 -1.71 23.11
CA SER A 161 -2.48 -0.53 23.61
C SER A 161 -4.01 -0.74 23.66
N GLY A 162 -4.54 -1.64 22.83
CA GLY A 162 -5.98 -1.80 22.58
C GLY A 162 -6.58 -0.65 21.77
N LEU A 163 -5.77 0.30 21.29
CA LEU A 163 -6.22 1.44 20.50
C LEU A 163 -6.46 1.03 19.04
N ARG A 164 -7.39 1.74 18.40
CA ARG A 164 -7.74 1.56 16.98
C ARG A 164 -7.49 2.84 16.20
N PRO A 165 -7.11 2.77 14.92
CA PRO A 165 -6.93 3.98 14.12
C PRO A 165 -8.26 4.72 13.96
N ALA A 166 -8.20 6.05 13.93
CA ALA A 166 -9.35 6.88 13.59
C ALA A 166 -9.73 6.68 12.12
N THR A 167 -11.01 6.38 11.84
CA THR A 167 -11.49 6.09 10.48
C THR A 167 -12.57 7.07 9.99
N SER A 168 -13.30 7.70 10.91
CA SER A 168 -14.38 8.64 10.55
C SER A 168 -13.90 10.08 10.57
N GLN A 169 -14.50 10.93 9.74
CA GLN A 169 -14.23 12.38 9.75
C GLN A 169 -14.46 12.99 11.14
N LYS A 170 -15.50 12.56 11.85
CA LYS A 170 -15.78 13.01 13.23
C LYS A 170 -14.64 12.66 14.20
N GLN A 171 -14.03 11.48 14.07
CA GLN A 171 -12.86 11.13 14.88
C GLN A 171 -11.66 11.98 14.47
N LEU A 172 -11.42 12.16 13.17
CA LEU A 172 -10.30 12.94 12.66
C LEU A 172 -10.38 14.43 13.02
N GLN A 173 -11.58 14.98 13.24
CA GLN A 173 -11.77 16.34 13.77
C GLN A 173 -11.12 16.53 15.14
N ALA A 174 -10.85 15.47 15.91
CA ALA A 174 -10.07 15.59 17.14
C ALA A 174 -8.65 16.13 16.89
N LEU A 175 -8.08 15.96 15.69
CA LEU A 175 -6.79 16.55 15.32
C LEU A 175 -6.84 18.07 15.19
N GLU A 176 -8.03 18.66 14.97
CA GLU A 176 -8.21 20.12 14.96
C GLU A 176 -7.91 20.71 16.34
N GLN A 177 -8.14 19.95 17.42
CA GLN A 177 -7.73 20.36 18.76
C GLN A 177 -6.21 20.47 18.91
N LEU A 178 -5.43 19.87 18.00
CA LEU A 178 -3.97 19.96 17.95
C LEU A 178 -3.48 20.99 16.93
N GLU A 179 -4.36 21.82 16.39
CA GLU A 179 -3.97 22.94 15.52
C GLU A 179 -3.09 23.93 16.30
N GLY A 180 -1.95 24.32 15.71
CA GLY A 180 -0.98 25.19 16.37
C GLY A 180 -0.14 24.54 17.49
N PHE A 181 -0.22 23.21 17.69
CA PHE A 181 0.66 22.52 18.64
C PHE A 181 2.15 22.68 18.23
N PRO A 182 3.04 23.21 19.11
CA PRO A 182 4.40 23.57 18.71
C PRO A 182 5.24 22.37 18.26
N SER A 183 5.93 22.50 17.11
CA SER A 183 6.77 21.47 16.51
C SER A 183 6.09 20.10 16.37
N LYS A 184 4.77 20.10 16.15
CA LYS A 184 3.98 18.91 15.82
C LYS A 184 4.46 18.32 14.51
N ASP A 185 4.73 17.01 14.48
CA ASP A 185 5.23 16.33 13.30
C ASP A 185 4.84 14.85 13.32
N HIS A 186 4.61 14.26 12.14
CA HIS A 186 4.41 12.82 11.99
C HIS A 186 3.26 12.23 12.84
N VAL A 187 2.19 13.00 13.02
CA VAL A 187 1.06 12.63 13.90
C VAL A 187 0.21 11.49 13.32
N SER A 188 -0.20 10.59 14.20
CA SER A 188 -1.26 9.59 13.95
C SER A 188 -2.33 9.65 15.06
N LEU A 189 -3.60 9.43 14.69
CA LEU A 189 -4.73 9.49 15.62
C LEU A 189 -5.30 8.10 15.91
N TRP A 190 -5.46 7.82 17.19
CA TRP A 190 -5.91 6.53 17.71
C TRP A 190 -7.09 6.73 18.67
N ILE A 191 -7.98 5.76 18.74
CA ILE A 191 -9.23 5.79 19.50
C ILE A 191 -9.26 4.58 20.44
N ASP A 192 -9.51 4.82 21.72
CA ASP A 192 -9.86 3.75 22.65
C ASP A 192 -11.31 3.30 22.36
N PRO A 193 -11.54 2.05 21.91
CA PRO A 193 -12.88 1.57 21.62
C PRO A 193 -13.79 1.50 22.85
N THR A 194 -13.23 1.49 24.07
CA THR A 194 -14.00 1.36 25.32
C THR A 194 -14.59 2.70 25.75
N SER A 195 -13.77 3.73 25.83
CA SER A 195 -14.19 5.07 26.26
C SER A 195 -14.59 6.00 25.11
N GLY A 196 -14.19 5.68 23.87
CA GLY A 196 -14.33 6.57 22.71
C GLY A 196 -13.35 7.75 22.71
N MET A 197 -12.46 7.83 23.70
CA MET A 197 -11.46 8.90 23.83
C MET A 197 -10.33 8.71 22.81
N TRP A 198 -9.75 9.82 22.37
CA TRP A 198 -8.67 9.82 21.39
C TRP A 198 -7.30 9.94 22.06
N VAL A 199 -6.28 9.37 21.40
CA VAL A 199 -4.87 9.56 21.69
C VAL A 199 -4.18 9.91 20.37
N ALA A 200 -3.52 11.06 20.33
CA ALA A 200 -2.63 11.42 19.23
C ALA A 200 -1.22 10.96 19.58
N LEU A 201 -0.61 10.21 18.68
CA LEU A 201 0.81 9.87 18.72
C LEU A 201 1.54 10.86 17.79
N ASP A 202 2.26 11.81 18.38
CA ASP A 202 3.10 12.81 17.73
C ASP A 202 4.56 12.35 17.80
N GLU A 203 5.26 12.30 16.66
CA GLU A 203 6.58 11.69 16.55
C GLU A 203 7.62 12.62 15.88
N PRO A 204 7.86 13.82 16.44
CA PRO A 204 8.86 14.74 15.93
C PRO A 204 10.29 14.26 16.14
N TYR A 205 11.22 14.81 15.36
CA TYR A 205 12.65 14.58 15.52
C TYR A 205 13.22 15.22 16.79
N GLY A 206 14.47 14.87 17.13
CA GLY A 206 15.11 15.20 18.41
C GLY A 206 15.14 16.68 18.83
N HIS A 207 14.99 17.63 17.91
CA HIS A 207 14.93 19.07 18.22
C HIS A 207 13.79 19.46 19.17
N VAL A 208 12.76 18.61 19.28
CA VAL A 208 11.66 18.77 20.25
C VAL A 208 12.12 18.73 21.71
N ASN A 209 13.29 18.14 21.98
CA ASN A 209 13.87 18.07 23.32
C ASN A 209 14.68 19.33 23.71
N ASN A 210 14.73 20.34 22.84
CA ASN A 210 15.35 21.61 23.18
C ASN A 210 14.45 22.39 24.15
N GLU A 211 15.03 23.00 25.20
CA GLU A 211 14.28 23.68 26.27
C GLU A 211 13.19 24.65 25.78
N PRO A 212 13.44 25.56 24.81
CA PRO A 212 12.41 26.50 24.35
C PRO A 212 11.20 25.81 23.73
N VAL A 213 11.42 24.68 23.06
CA VAL A 213 10.36 23.89 22.42
C VAL A 213 9.58 23.10 23.47
N MET A 214 10.28 22.52 24.46
CA MET A 214 9.65 21.79 25.55
C MET A 214 8.75 22.69 26.41
N GLU A 215 9.22 23.89 26.74
CA GLU A 215 8.43 24.89 27.48
C GLU A 215 7.20 25.32 26.68
N ALA A 216 7.36 25.65 25.40
CA ALA A 216 6.25 26.02 24.52
C ALA A 216 5.20 24.91 24.42
N ARG A 217 5.63 23.65 24.27
CA ARG A 217 4.72 22.49 24.22
C ARG A 217 3.98 22.29 25.54
N THR A 218 4.67 22.39 26.67
CA THR A 218 4.06 22.24 28.00
C THR A 218 3.03 23.33 28.27
N ALA A 219 3.37 24.59 27.97
CA ALA A 219 2.46 25.73 28.11
C ALA A 219 1.22 25.57 27.21
N TRP A 220 1.42 25.14 25.96
CA TRP A 220 0.33 24.92 25.01
C TRP A 220 -0.60 23.79 25.44
N ILE A 221 -0.05 22.66 25.92
CA ILE A 221 -0.85 21.50 26.41
C ILE A 221 -1.71 21.92 27.61
N THR A 222 -1.12 22.67 28.54
CA THR A 222 -1.82 23.19 29.73
C THR A 222 -2.95 24.15 29.33
N HIS A 223 -2.67 25.07 28.40
CA HIS A 223 -3.67 26.03 27.90
C HIS A 223 -4.87 25.35 27.24
N ASN A 224 -4.62 24.26 26.49
CA ASN A 224 -5.66 23.53 25.77
C ASN A 224 -6.35 22.44 26.61
N THR A 225 -6.07 22.35 27.93
CA THR A 225 -6.64 21.33 28.82
C THR A 225 -6.41 19.90 28.32
N LEU A 226 -5.22 19.66 27.79
CA LEU A 226 -4.77 18.35 27.33
C LEU A 226 -3.69 17.81 28.27
N HIS A 227 -3.37 16.53 28.10
CA HIS A 227 -2.26 15.88 28.77
C HIS A 227 -1.26 15.39 27.73
N LEU A 228 0.02 15.34 28.11
CA LEU A 228 1.11 14.86 27.28
C LEU A 228 2.01 13.95 28.11
N THR A 229 2.43 12.83 27.53
CA THR A 229 3.45 11.94 28.09
C THR A 229 4.42 11.49 27.01
N LYS A 230 5.64 11.17 27.42
CA LYS A 230 6.73 10.69 26.55
C LYS A 230 7.10 9.28 26.99
N PRO A 231 6.53 8.22 26.39
CA PRO A 231 6.87 6.86 26.76
C PRO A 231 8.33 6.55 26.42
N ALA A 232 9.00 5.76 27.26
CA ALA A 232 10.29 5.13 26.96
C ALA A 232 10.12 3.98 25.94
N TRP A 233 9.70 4.33 24.73
CA TRP A 233 9.43 3.43 23.62
C TRP A 233 9.96 4.04 22.32
N ALA A 234 10.31 3.20 21.35
CA ALA A 234 10.99 3.64 20.14
C ALA A 234 10.11 4.43 19.16
N GLY A 235 8.78 4.30 19.22
CA GLY A 235 7.83 4.89 18.27
C GLY A 235 7.47 3.98 17.09
N LEU A 236 6.61 4.48 16.19
CA LEU A 236 6.16 3.83 14.95
C LEU A 236 6.73 4.48 13.70
N TYR A 237 6.83 5.82 13.66
CA TYR A 237 7.17 6.53 12.44
C TYR A 237 8.61 6.31 12.02
N TYR A 238 9.56 6.54 12.93
CA TYR A 238 10.96 6.27 12.66
C TYR A 238 11.62 5.79 13.97
N PRO A 239 11.47 4.49 14.28
CA PRO A 239 11.85 3.96 15.58
C PRO A 239 13.29 4.35 15.98
N ASN A 240 13.47 4.85 17.21
CA ASN A 240 14.73 5.36 17.78
C ASN A 240 15.30 6.66 17.18
N HIS A 241 14.68 7.21 16.14
CA HIS A 241 15.10 8.45 15.50
C HIS A 241 14.07 9.58 15.65
N ALA A 242 12.80 9.22 15.85
CA ALA A 242 11.74 10.11 16.28
C ALA A 242 11.50 9.99 17.79
N VAL A 243 10.86 11.00 18.37
CA VAL A 243 10.57 11.10 19.80
C VAL A 243 9.07 10.99 20.02
N PRO A 244 8.54 9.81 20.43
CA PRO A 244 7.10 9.63 20.57
C PRO A 244 6.54 10.42 21.76
N HIS A 245 5.51 11.19 21.48
CA HIS A 245 4.68 11.88 22.47
C HIS A 245 3.25 11.41 22.31
N LEU A 246 2.63 11.02 23.42
CA LEU A 246 1.20 10.72 23.45
C LEU A 246 0.46 11.92 24.01
N VAL A 247 -0.53 12.41 23.28
CA VAL A 247 -1.38 13.55 23.65
C VAL A 247 -2.84 13.11 23.70
N SER A 248 -3.56 13.47 24.76
CA SER A 248 -4.98 13.14 24.92
C SER A 248 -5.64 14.03 25.98
N PRO A 249 -6.96 14.26 25.92
CA PRO A 249 -7.72 14.84 27.03
C PRO A 249 -7.86 13.89 28.24
N SER A 250 -7.47 12.62 28.12
CA SER A 250 -7.54 11.65 29.23
C SER A 250 -6.16 11.25 29.75
N GLU A 251 -5.78 11.80 30.91
CA GLU A 251 -4.55 11.41 31.60
C GLU A 251 -4.51 9.91 31.94
N HIS A 252 -5.64 9.34 32.34
CA HIS A 252 -5.74 7.92 32.67
C HIS A 252 -5.41 7.03 31.45
N LEU A 253 -5.95 7.38 30.27
CA LEU A 253 -5.69 6.65 29.03
C LEU A 253 -4.22 6.77 28.61
N LEU A 254 -3.63 7.97 28.75
CA LEU A 254 -2.21 8.16 28.49
C LEU A 254 -1.35 7.28 29.39
N ARG A 255 -1.58 7.29 30.70
CA ARG A 255 -0.83 6.47 31.66
C ARG A 255 -0.93 4.98 31.35
N LYS A 256 -2.15 4.48 31.08
CA LYS A 256 -2.37 3.08 30.69
C LYS A 256 -1.59 2.73 29.42
N THR A 257 -1.64 3.59 28.41
CA THR A 257 -0.97 3.37 27.12
C THR A 257 0.55 3.42 27.29
N THR A 258 1.09 4.39 28.02
CA THR A 258 2.53 4.50 28.31
C THR A 258 3.05 3.23 28.98
N VAL A 259 2.41 2.76 30.05
CA VAL A 259 2.82 1.54 30.76
C VAL A 259 2.84 0.33 29.82
N ALA A 260 1.85 0.21 28.95
CA ALA A 260 1.77 -0.88 27.98
C ALA A 260 2.92 -0.82 26.94
N LEU A 261 3.30 0.39 26.50
CA LEU A 261 4.36 0.59 25.50
C LEU A 261 5.77 0.48 26.07
N GLU A 262 6.01 0.89 27.32
CA GLU A 262 7.34 0.82 27.94
C GLU A 262 7.77 -0.62 28.27
N GLY A 263 6.81 -1.53 28.43
CA GLY A 263 7.07 -2.97 28.60
C GLY A 263 7.27 -3.74 27.29
N LEU A 264 7.23 -3.05 26.14
CA LEU A 264 7.14 -3.68 24.83
C LEU A 264 8.52 -3.92 24.21
N SER A 265 8.87 -5.18 24.01
CA SER A 265 9.98 -5.58 23.13
C SER A 265 9.48 -5.67 21.68
N PRO A 266 10.21 -5.12 20.68
CA PRO A 266 9.74 -5.10 19.30
C PRO A 266 9.59 -6.53 18.74
N ILE A 267 8.44 -6.82 18.12
CA ILE A 267 8.20 -8.15 17.51
C ILE A 267 8.99 -8.41 16.23
N ALA A 268 9.56 -7.35 15.64
CA ALA A 268 10.36 -7.41 14.44
C ALA A 268 11.40 -6.29 14.45
N VAL A 269 12.55 -6.53 13.81
CA VAL A 269 13.65 -5.58 13.72
C VAL A 269 14.12 -5.52 12.27
N VAL A 270 14.53 -4.31 11.83
CA VAL A 270 15.12 -4.11 10.51
C VAL A 270 16.47 -4.82 10.46
N PRO A 271 16.75 -5.61 9.41
CA PRO A 271 17.99 -6.38 9.36
C PRO A 271 19.24 -5.49 9.35
N SER A 272 20.27 -5.97 10.03
CA SER A 272 21.60 -5.37 10.15
C SER A 272 22.68 -6.44 9.97
N GLU A 273 23.95 -6.06 10.06
CA GLU A 273 25.07 -7.03 10.04
C GLU A 273 24.98 -8.05 11.16
N GLU A 274 24.48 -7.63 12.33
CA GLU A 274 24.34 -8.46 13.53
C GLU A 274 23.02 -9.25 13.55
N GLN A 275 21.97 -8.72 12.91
CA GLN A 275 20.65 -9.33 12.88
C GLN A 275 20.18 -9.53 11.43
N PRO A 276 20.37 -10.72 10.84
CA PRO A 276 19.95 -10.97 9.47
C PRO A 276 18.42 -10.91 9.32
N TRP A 277 17.95 -10.79 8.07
CA TRP A 277 16.52 -10.78 7.76
C TRP A 277 15.82 -12.03 8.32
N GLY A 278 14.85 -11.81 9.21
CA GLY A 278 14.08 -12.87 9.85
C GLY A 278 12.92 -13.41 8.99
N GLY A 279 12.67 -12.81 7.82
CA GLY A 279 11.66 -13.25 6.88
C GLY A 279 12.20 -14.13 5.76
N THR A 280 11.35 -14.43 4.78
CA THR A 280 11.71 -15.16 3.57
C THR A 280 11.80 -14.20 2.39
N SER A 281 12.83 -14.37 1.57
CA SER A 281 13.00 -13.64 0.30
C SER A 281 12.74 -14.60 -0.86
N GLU A 282 11.82 -14.23 -1.73
CA GLU A 282 11.36 -15.04 -2.85
C GLU A 282 11.44 -14.24 -4.17
N PRO A 283 11.42 -14.91 -5.34
CA PRO A 283 11.34 -14.21 -6.63
C PRO A 283 10.10 -13.31 -6.74
N TYR A 284 10.18 -12.25 -7.54
CA TYR A 284 9.06 -11.31 -7.73
C TYR A 284 7.77 -11.97 -8.23
N SER A 285 7.86 -13.07 -8.97
CA SER A 285 6.69 -13.82 -9.45
C SER A 285 6.07 -14.72 -8.37
N SER A 286 6.73 -14.88 -7.22
CA SER A 286 6.23 -15.70 -6.12
C SER A 286 4.94 -15.11 -5.55
N GLN A 287 3.92 -15.94 -5.44
CA GLN A 287 2.66 -15.59 -4.80
C GLN A 287 2.59 -16.31 -3.46
N PHE A 288 3.05 -15.64 -2.39
CA PHE A 288 2.88 -16.14 -1.02
C PHE A 288 1.41 -16.47 -0.65
N ILE A 289 1.11 -17.73 -0.34
CA ILE A 289 -0.24 -18.14 0.05
C ILE A 289 -0.21 -18.46 1.55
N SER A 290 -0.99 -17.72 2.34
CA SER A 290 -1.04 -17.92 3.78
C SER A 290 -1.82 -19.18 4.18
N PRO A 291 -1.60 -19.72 5.39
CA PRO A 291 -2.38 -20.82 5.94
C PRO A 291 -3.90 -20.59 5.91
N GLU A 292 -4.39 -19.41 6.31
CA GLU A 292 -5.84 -19.12 6.26
C GLU A 292 -6.38 -19.05 4.82
N ARG A 293 -5.59 -18.56 3.87
CA ARG A 293 -5.96 -18.59 2.45
C ARG A 293 -6.09 -20.03 1.96
N LEU A 294 -5.12 -20.89 2.28
CA LEU A 294 -5.17 -22.31 1.93
C LEU A 294 -6.39 -23.00 2.55
N ALA A 295 -6.64 -22.77 3.85
CA ALA A 295 -7.78 -23.33 4.57
C ALA A 295 -9.13 -22.87 4.01
N SER A 296 -9.22 -21.63 3.51
CA SER A 296 -10.46 -21.10 2.92
C SER A 296 -10.90 -21.81 1.63
N GLY A 297 -10.00 -22.53 0.95
CA GLY A 297 -10.25 -23.13 -0.37
C GLY A 297 -10.45 -22.13 -1.51
N ILE A 298 -10.40 -20.82 -1.24
CA ILE A 298 -10.55 -19.76 -2.24
C ILE A 298 -9.21 -19.57 -2.95
N ALA A 299 -9.19 -19.69 -4.27
CA ALA A 299 -7.99 -19.41 -5.06
C ALA A 299 -7.52 -17.95 -4.88
N ARG A 300 -6.21 -17.77 -4.65
CA ARG A 300 -5.61 -16.43 -4.58
C ARG A 300 -5.75 -15.73 -5.93
N ARG A 301 -6.23 -14.48 -5.90
CA ARG A 301 -6.26 -13.61 -7.08
C ARG A 301 -4.87 -13.02 -7.31
N ALA A 302 -4.46 -12.93 -8.58
CA ALA A 302 -3.26 -12.20 -8.94
C ALA A 302 -3.33 -10.74 -8.46
N ARG A 303 -2.16 -10.14 -8.20
CA ARG A 303 -2.08 -8.72 -7.88
C ARG A 303 -2.60 -7.90 -9.07
N PRO A 304 -3.41 -6.84 -8.83
CA PRO A 304 -3.80 -5.92 -9.89
C PRO A 304 -2.57 -5.34 -10.59
N GLY A 305 -2.70 -5.03 -11.89
CA GLY A 305 -1.61 -4.42 -12.67
C GLY A 305 -0.41 -5.34 -12.94
N THR A 306 -0.43 -6.61 -12.52
CA THR A 306 0.64 -7.58 -12.85
C THR A 306 0.30 -8.50 -14.02
N THR A 307 -0.92 -8.43 -14.54
CA THR A 307 -1.38 -9.20 -15.71
C THR A 307 -1.82 -8.24 -16.82
N TYR A 308 -1.63 -8.65 -18.07
CA TYR A 308 -2.19 -7.93 -19.21
C TYR A 308 -3.70 -8.15 -19.27
N GLY A 309 -4.46 -7.06 -19.42
CA GLY A 309 -5.90 -7.10 -19.66
C GLY A 309 -6.24 -6.76 -21.12
N PHE A 310 -7.50 -7.00 -21.49
CA PHE A 310 -8.09 -6.55 -22.75
C PHE A 310 -9.47 -5.95 -22.44
N SER A 311 -9.80 -4.83 -23.08
CA SER A 311 -11.12 -4.20 -22.99
C SER A 311 -11.57 -3.78 -24.39
N ILE A 312 -12.76 -4.21 -24.80
CA ILE A 312 -13.33 -3.86 -26.10
C ILE A 312 -13.56 -2.35 -26.17
N GLY A 313 -13.06 -1.71 -27.24
CA GLY A 313 -13.21 -0.26 -27.50
C GLY A 313 -12.48 0.65 -26.51
N ALA A 314 -11.53 0.12 -25.74
CA ALA A 314 -10.77 0.88 -24.75
C ALA A 314 -9.29 0.48 -24.74
N VAL A 315 -8.42 1.44 -24.43
CA VAL A 315 -6.98 1.25 -24.33
C VAL A 315 -6.50 1.54 -22.91
N GLU A 316 -5.55 0.73 -22.45
CA GLU A 316 -4.87 0.96 -21.18
C GLU A 316 -3.93 2.15 -21.35
N TYR A 317 -4.06 3.15 -20.48
CA TYR A 317 -3.18 4.32 -20.49
C TYR A 317 -2.25 4.39 -19.27
N HIS A 318 -2.56 3.63 -18.22
CA HIS A 318 -1.72 3.56 -17.03
C HIS A 318 -1.80 2.18 -16.38
N ARG A 319 -0.63 1.67 -15.98
CA ARG A 319 -0.48 0.40 -15.27
C ARG A 319 0.53 0.55 -14.15
N GLU A 320 0.13 0.15 -12.96
CA GLU A 320 0.99 0.06 -11.80
C GLU A 320 0.72 -1.25 -11.05
N ALA A 321 1.79 -1.99 -10.72
CA ALA A 321 1.66 -3.24 -9.96
C ALA A 321 1.08 -2.95 -8.57
N GLY A 322 -0.01 -3.64 -8.24
CA GLY A 322 -0.78 -3.37 -7.02
C GLY A 322 -2.13 -2.72 -7.26
N TYR A 323 -2.23 -1.91 -8.31
CA TYR A 323 -3.40 -1.12 -8.63
C TYR A 323 -4.13 -1.63 -9.88
N PRO A 324 -5.46 -1.47 -9.96
CA PRO A 324 -6.18 -1.76 -11.20
C PRO A 324 -5.63 -0.92 -12.36
N SER A 325 -5.42 -1.54 -13.52
CA SER A 325 -5.09 -0.80 -14.74
C SER A 325 -6.15 0.26 -15.03
N LEU A 326 -5.72 1.43 -15.48
CA LEU A 326 -6.61 2.51 -15.88
C LEU A 326 -6.81 2.50 -17.41
N TRP A 327 -8.07 2.68 -17.81
CA TRP A 327 -8.52 2.53 -19.18
C TRP A 327 -9.22 3.80 -19.64
N ARG A 328 -9.01 4.15 -20.90
CA ARG A 328 -9.75 5.20 -21.60
C ARG A 328 -10.39 4.64 -22.86
N PRO A 329 -11.41 5.30 -23.43
CA PRO A 329 -11.90 4.95 -24.77
C PRO A 329 -10.77 4.93 -25.80
N GLU A 330 -10.83 4.01 -26.74
CA GLU A 330 -9.79 3.84 -27.78
C GLU A 330 -9.73 5.06 -28.71
N THR A 331 -10.90 5.51 -29.19
CA THR A 331 -11.04 6.72 -29.99
C THR A 331 -10.90 7.96 -29.11
N PRO A 332 -9.93 8.85 -29.39
CA PRO A 332 -9.78 10.11 -28.66
C PRO A 332 -10.99 11.05 -28.83
N LEU A 333 -11.29 11.83 -27.80
CA LEU A 333 -12.21 12.96 -27.91
C LEU A 333 -11.44 14.16 -28.50
N SER A 334 -12.06 14.92 -29.40
CA SER A 334 -11.37 16.08 -29.99
C SER A 334 -10.92 17.08 -28.91
N GLN A 335 -9.75 17.72 -29.08
CA GLN A 335 -9.29 18.76 -28.13
C GLN A 335 -10.32 19.89 -27.95
N ALA A 336 -11.07 20.22 -29.01
CA ALA A 336 -12.15 21.21 -28.93
C ALA A 336 -13.30 20.74 -28.05
N ASP A 337 -13.65 19.45 -28.10
CA ASP A 337 -14.71 18.87 -27.28
C ASP A 337 -14.25 18.63 -25.84
N HIS A 338 -12.98 18.29 -25.61
CA HIS A 338 -12.38 18.33 -24.27
C HIS A 338 -12.52 19.72 -23.64
N ARG A 339 -12.20 20.79 -24.38
CA ARG A 339 -12.37 22.17 -23.87
C ARG A 339 -13.82 22.49 -23.52
N LYS A 340 -14.78 22.10 -24.38
CA LYS A 340 -16.21 22.30 -24.08
C LYS A 340 -16.61 21.56 -22.81
N VAL A 341 -16.25 20.29 -22.68
CA VAL A 341 -16.57 19.49 -21.49
C VAL A 341 -15.89 20.06 -20.24
N GLY A 342 -14.61 20.43 -20.34
CA GLY A 342 -13.86 21.00 -19.24
C GLY A 342 -14.44 22.34 -18.77
N ALA A 343 -14.85 23.23 -19.69
CA ALA A 343 -15.53 24.47 -19.34
C ALA A 343 -16.83 24.23 -18.54
N GLU A 344 -17.66 23.27 -18.96
CA GLU A 344 -18.88 22.90 -18.23
C GLU A 344 -18.56 22.36 -16.83
N LEU A 345 -17.55 21.47 -16.73
CA LEU A 345 -17.12 20.90 -15.45
C LEU A 345 -16.52 21.94 -14.50
N GLN A 346 -15.76 22.91 -15.01
CA GLN A 346 -15.22 24.01 -14.21
C GLN A 346 -16.34 24.85 -13.60
N CYS A 347 -17.32 25.25 -14.41
CA CYS A 347 -18.50 25.98 -13.94
C CYS A 347 -19.26 25.16 -12.89
N LEU A 348 -19.48 23.86 -13.12
CA LEU A 348 -20.13 22.96 -12.17
C LEU A 348 -19.33 22.86 -10.85
N MET A 349 -18.01 22.73 -10.88
CA MET A 349 -17.19 22.59 -9.67
C MET A 349 -17.24 23.81 -8.73
N ILE A 350 -17.52 25.00 -9.26
CA ILE A 350 -17.69 26.22 -8.45
C ILE A 350 -19.15 26.55 -8.13
N SER A 351 -20.09 25.72 -8.58
CA SER A 351 -21.52 25.95 -8.40
C SER A 351 -22.04 25.38 -7.08
N PRO A 352 -23.12 25.97 -6.51
CA PRO A 352 -23.73 25.46 -5.28
C PRO A 352 -24.44 24.13 -5.58
N MET A 353 -23.88 23.01 -5.11
CA MET A 353 -24.48 21.68 -5.31
C MET A 353 -24.21 20.76 -4.12
N PRO A 354 -24.99 19.66 -3.96
CA PRO A 354 -24.73 18.68 -2.91
C PRO A 354 -23.31 18.11 -3.01
N PHE A 355 -22.62 17.99 -1.87
CA PHE A 355 -21.22 17.56 -1.82
C PHE A 355 -20.96 16.22 -2.53
N LYS A 356 -21.90 15.27 -2.43
CA LYS A 356 -21.82 13.98 -3.13
C LYS A 356 -21.80 14.13 -4.66
N ALA A 357 -22.60 15.05 -5.22
CA ALA A 357 -22.61 15.35 -6.66
C ALA A 357 -21.30 16.03 -7.06
N TYR A 358 -20.87 17.03 -6.28
CA TYR A 358 -19.59 17.71 -6.47
C TYR A 358 -18.41 16.73 -6.52
N GLN A 359 -18.34 15.77 -5.60
CA GLN A 359 -17.29 14.75 -5.58
C GLN A 359 -17.27 13.92 -6.88
N LYS A 360 -18.43 13.55 -7.43
CA LYS A 360 -18.50 12.81 -8.72
C LYS A 360 -17.99 13.65 -9.88
N ILE A 361 -18.40 14.91 -9.94
CA ILE A 361 -17.97 15.86 -10.99
C ILE A 361 -16.46 16.06 -10.93
N ARG A 362 -15.91 16.30 -9.73
CA ARG A 362 -14.48 16.44 -9.50
C ARG A 362 -13.70 15.21 -9.96
N THR A 363 -14.15 14.00 -9.61
CA THR A 363 -13.51 12.76 -10.06
C THR A 363 -13.47 12.64 -11.58
N TRP A 364 -14.57 12.95 -12.27
CA TRP A 364 -14.60 12.87 -13.74
C TRP A 364 -13.83 13.99 -14.43
N CYS A 365 -13.76 15.18 -13.83
CA CYS A 365 -12.88 16.25 -14.30
C CYS A 365 -11.42 15.79 -14.34
N SER A 366 -10.87 15.29 -13.23
CA SER A 366 -9.50 14.77 -13.19
C SER A 366 -9.31 13.52 -14.08
N THR A 367 -10.33 12.67 -14.21
CA THR A 367 -10.23 11.47 -15.07
C THR A 367 -10.17 11.83 -16.55
N LEU A 368 -11.01 12.77 -17.00
CA LEU A 368 -11.02 13.21 -18.38
C LEU A 368 -9.77 14.00 -18.76
N GLU A 369 -9.20 14.77 -17.83
CA GLU A 369 -7.89 15.38 -18.01
C GLU A 369 -6.82 14.31 -18.24
N ASN A 370 -6.76 13.28 -17.39
CA ASN A 370 -5.82 12.17 -17.56
C ASN A 370 -6.00 11.46 -18.92
N TRP A 371 -7.24 11.29 -19.38
CA TRP A 371 -7.51 10.74 -20.71
C TRP A 371 -6.98 11.66 -21.80
N MET A 372 -7.25 12.97 -21.71
CA MET A 372 -6.78 13.98 -22.68
C MET A 372 -5.25 13.95 -22.82
N TYR A 373 -4.49 13.95 -21.71
CA TYR A 373 -3.02 13.84 -21.76
C TYR A 373 -2.53 12.50 -22.32
N SER A 374 -3.31 11.44 -22.17
CA SER A 374 -3.02 10.11 -22.72
C SER A 374 -3.46 9.93 -24.18
N GLU A 375 -4.26 10.87 -24.70
CA GLU A 375 -4.76 10.89 -26.07
C GLU A 375 -3.84 11.71 -26.98
N TYR A 376 -3.22 12.77 -26.44
CA TYR A 376 -2.43 13.73 -27.21
C TYR A 376 -0.99 13.85 -26.69
N ARG A 377 -0.03 13.51 -27.56
CA ARG A 377 1.41 13.71 -27.30
C ARG A 377 1.75 15.20 -27.32
N ASP A 378 2.86 15.57 -26.69
CA ASP A 378 3.27 16.98 -26.53
C ASP A 378 3.24 17.77 -27.86
N GLY A 379 3.68 17.17 -28.97
CA GLY A 379 3.71 17.82 -30.29
C GLY A 379 2.35 18.03 -30.96
N ASP A 380 1.29 17.35 -30.49
CA ASP A 380 -0.05 17.39 -31.09
C ASP A 380 -0.98 18.36 -30.34
N ARG A 381 -0.51 19.00 -29.27
CA ARG A 381 -1.30 19.86 -28.39
C ARG A 381 -1.43 21.27 -28.95
N ASN A 382 -2.65 21.81 -28.95
CA ASN A 382 -2.84 23.23 -29.27
C ASN A 382 -2.50 24.15 -28.08
N GLN A 383 -2.45 25.45 -28.35
CA GLN A 383 -2.06 26.49 -27.39
C GLN A 383 -2.88 26.49 -26.09
N ASP A 384 -4.15 26.07 -26.14
CA ASP A 384 -5.07 26.09 -24.99
C ASP A 384 -5.26 24.71 -24.34
N PHE A 385 -4.41 23.73 -24.68
CA PHE A 385 -4.56 22.35 -24.23
C PHE A 385 -4.55 22.22 -22.71
N ASP A 386 -3.56 22.81 -22.04
CA ASP A 386 -3.39 22.72 -20.59
C ASP A 386 -4.50 23.46 -19.82
N ASN A 387 -5.23 24.37 -20.48
CA ASN A 387 -6.33 25.12 -19.88
C ASN A 387 -7.69 24.42 -20.01
N ALA A 388 -7.76 23.25 -20.66
CA ALA A 388 -9.03 22.60 -20.96
C ALA A 388 -9.84 22.26 -19.70
N TYR A 389 -9.20 21.74 -18.64
CA TYR A 389 -9.89 21.29 -17.41
C TYR A 389 -9.65 22.17 -16.19
N TYR A 390 -8.52 22.90 -16.10
CA TYR A 390 -8.18 23.74 -14.94
C TYR A 390 -7.72 25.17 -15.29
N GLY A 391 -8.28 25.76 -16.35
CA GLY A 391 -7.96 27.12 -16.79
C GLY A 391 -9.16 28.05 -16.88
N GLY A 392 -8.96 29.23 -17.48
CA GLY A 392 -10.02 30.16 -17.80
C GLY A 392 -10.62 30.95 -16.62
N LYS A 393 -11.80 31.53 -16.86
CA LYS A 393 -12.59 32.30 -15.87
C LYS A 393 -14.01 31.72 -15.83
N PRO A 394 -14.22 30.56 -15.17
CA PRO A 394 -15.52 29.91 -15.13
C PRO A 394 -16.55 30.77 -14.40
N SER A 395 -17.81 30.64 -14.80
CA SER A 395 -18.97 31.27 -14.15
C SER A 395 -19.80 30.24 -13.41
N VAL A 396 -20.48 30.65 -12.34
CA VAL A 396 -21.36 29.77 -11.56
C VAL A 396 -22.64 29.44 -12.33
N TYR A 397 -23.13 28.20 -12.21
CA TYR A 397 -24.50 27.78 -12.51
C TYR A 397 -25.35 27.87 -11.23
N PRO A 398 -26.02 29.00 -10.95
CA PRO A 398 -26.72 29.24 -9.69
C PRO A 398 -27.91 28.33 -9.43
N THR A 399 -28.51 27.75 -10.46
CA THR A 399 -29.77 27.00 -10.35
C THR A 399 -29.62 25.54 -10.76
N GLU A 400 -30.40 24.65 -10.13
CA GLU A 400 -30.43 23.22 -10.49
C GLU A 400 -30.71 22.99 -11.99
N PRO A 401 -31.67 23.68 -12.65
CA PRO A 401 -31.90 23.51 -14.09
C PRO A 401 -30.67 23.82 -14.95
N GLU A 402 -29.88 24.82 -14.58
CA GLU A 402 -28.64 25.16 -15.29
C GLU A 402 -27.58 24.08 -15.12
N GLN A 403 -27.41 23.56 -13.89
CA GLN A 403 -26.50 22.47 -13.59
C GLN A 403 -26.88 21.18 -14.34
N LEU A 404 -28.16 20.84 -14.35
CA LEU A 404 -28.69 19.69 -15.09
C LEU A 404 -28.53 19.86 -16.61
N SER A 405 -28.69 21.08 -17.11
CA SER A 405 -28.44 21.41 -18.52
C SER A 405 -26.97 21.25 -18.90
N ALA A 406 -26.03 21.67 -18.03
CA ALA A 406 -24.60 21.45 -18.20
C ALA A 406 -24.25 19.96 -18.26
N LEU A 407 -24.76 19.16 -17.33
CA LEU A 407 -24.57 17.70 -17.34
C LEU A 407 -25.10 17.04 -18.62
N LYS A 408 -26.25 17.50 -19.15
CA LYS A 408 -26.80 17.03 -20.43
C LYS A 408 -25.89 17.40 -21.63
N ARG A 409 -25.30 18.60 -21.63
CA ARG A 409 -24.33 19.00 -22.68
C ARG A 409 -23.08 18.13 -22.64
N ILE A 410 -22.50 17.92 -21.46
CA ILE A 410 -21.36 17.00 -21.27
C ILE A 410 -21.70 15.60 -21.77
N ARG A 411 -22.85 15.06 -21.36
CA ARG A 411 -23.33 13.74 -21.77
C ARG A 411 -23.41 13.62 -23.29
N THR A 412 -23.96 14.63 -23.96
CA THR A 412 -24.08 14.67 -25.42
C THR A 412 -22.72 14.61 -26.10
N ILE A 413 -21.77 15.43 -25.64
CA ILE A 413 -20.41 15.46 -26.19
C ILE A 413 -19.72 14.10 -26.02
N VAL A 414 -19.80 13.50 -24.83
CA VAL A 414 -19.22 12.18 -24.55
C VAL A 414 -19.83 11.09 -25.43
N ILE A 415 -21.15 11.10 -25.62
CA ILE A 415 -21.85 10.10 -26.44
C ILE A 415 -21.42 10.18 -27.90
N ASN A 416 -21.22 11.39 -28.41
CA ASN A 416 -20.88 11.62 -29.81
C ASN A 416 -19.38 11.46 -30.09
N GLY A 417 -18.53 11.75 -29.11
CA GLY A 417 -17.07 11.75 -29.28
C GLY A 417 -16.39 10.42 -28.96
N TYR A 418 -16.89 9.69 -27.96
CA TYR A 418 -16.30 8.40 -27.56
C TYR A 418 -17.09 7.21 -28.09
N VAL A 419 -16.37 6.20 -28.57
CA VAL A 419 -16.94 4.89 -28.92
C VAL A 419 -17.58 4.20 -27.73
N GLU A 420 -18.52 3.29 -27.99
CA GLU A 420 -19.13 2.44 -26.96
C GLU A 420 -18.06 1.56 -26.31
N CYS A 421 -17.83 1.75 -25.01
CA CYS A 421 -16.89 0.96 -24.22
C CYS A 421 -17.15 1.14 -22.72
N LYS A 422 -16.53 0.28 -21.89
CA LYS A 422 -16.70 0.32 -20.43
C LYS A 422 -16.32 1.68 -19.80
N PRO A 423 -15.15 2.30 -20.08
CA PRO A 423 -14.81 3.61 -19.51
C PRO A 423 -15.84 4.70 -19.80
N ARG A 424 -16.36 4.74 -21.04
CA ARG A 424 -17.44 5.67 -21.42
C ARG A 424 -18.72 5.38 -20.61
N ARG A 425 -19.13 4.12 -20.48
CA ARG A 425 -20.32 3.76 -19.67
C ARG A 425 -20.16 4.15 -18.21
N ASP A 426 -18.97 3.94 -17.64
CA ASP A 426 -18.68 4.32 -16.25
C ASP A 426 -18.75 5.84 -16.07
N LEU A 427 -18.27 6.63 -17.05
CA LEU A 427 -18.42 8.09 -17.09
C LEU A 427 -19.89 8.50 -17.11
N LEU A 428 -20.65 7.98 -18.07
CA LEU A 428 -22.07 8.30 -18.23
C LEU A 428 -22.86 7.96 -16.97
N LYS A 429 -22.59 6.79 -16.36
CA LYS A 429 -23.18 6.40 -15.07
C LYS A 429 -22.84 7.38 -13.95
N GLY A 430 -21.61 7.89 -13.93
CA GLY A 430 -21.19 8.90 -12.96
C GLY A 430 -21.94 10.23 -13.11
N LEU A 431 -22.17 10.67 -14.35
CA LEU A 431 -23.00 11.83 -14.65
C LEU A 431 -24.46 11.59 -14.24
N ASP A 432 -25.01 10.41 -14.53
CA ASP A 432 -26.40 10.07 -14.16
C ASP A 432 -26.62 10.04 -12.65
N ILE A 433 -25.62 9.55 -11.88
CA ILE A 433 -25.64 9.63 -10.42
C ILE A 433 -25.61 11.08 -9.94
N ALA A 434 -24.76 11.93 -10.52
CA ALA A 434 -24.70 13.34 -10.16
C ALA A 434 -26.03 14.06 -10.46
N THR A 435 -26.64 13.77 -11.61
CA THR A 435 -27.98 14.25 -11.98
C THR A 435 -29.03 13.83 -10.95
N ALA A 436 -29.10 12.55 -10.59
CA ALA A 436 -30.08 12.06 -9.62
C ALA A 436 -29.90 12.69 -8.22
N ILE A 437 -28.66 12.99 -7.81
CA ILE A 437 -28.39 13.68 -6.54
C ILE A 437 -28.88 15.13 -6.59
N ILE A 438 -28.64 15.85 -7.70
CA ILE A 438 -29.10 17.24 -7.88
C ILE A 438 -30.63 17.30 -7.92
N GLU A 439 -31.29 16.33 -8.56
CA GLU A 439 -32.76 16.24 -8.60
C GLU A 439 -33.40 15.79 -7.27
N GLY A 440 -32.59 15.51 -6.23
CA GLY A 440 -33.08 15.04 -4.93
C GLY A 440 -33.58 13.59 -4.92
N GLN A 441 -33.23 12.79 -5.93
CA GLN A 441 -33.71 11.41 -6.11
C GLN A 441 -32.77 10.34 -5.53
N ALA A 442 -31.59 10.73 -5.02
CA ALA A 442 -30.61 9.82 -4.44
C ALA A 442 -30.18 10.27 -3.03
N THR A 443 -30.50 9.48 -2.01
CA THR A 443 -30.04 9.65 -0.61
C THR A 443 -28.65 9.07 -0.37
#